data_AF-A0A9E2YMF6-F1
#
_entry.id   AF-A0A9E2YMF6-F1
#
_cell.length_a   1.000
_cell.length_b   1.000
_cell.length_c   1.000
_cell.angle_alpha   90.00
_cell.angle_beta   90.00
_cell.angle_gamma   90.00
#
_symmetry.space_group_name_H-M   'P 1'
#
loop_
_entity.id
_entity.type
_entity.pdbx_description
1 polymer ?
#
loop_
_entity_poly.entity_id
_entity_poly.type
_entity_poly.pdbx_seq_one_letter_code
_entity_poly.pdbx_strand_id
1 'polypeptide(L)'
;MTFRTLAANQRASMLLLLFLPAALRIFLLPQHPVPTPAVSDEFSYVLLADTLRHLRLANPVHPLHDFFETFFVLQEPSYSSIFPLGQGIVLIAGWFGVALSIGLFCALCYWMLCVWLRPTWALAGGVLAALQFGPLSQWMNSFWGGAVSACAGCLIFGSLPRLREQGSALYVICFGLGLGLQLLTRPFELIFLLISAAALCAVERIDPRRLLPALAPFSAAVVLMAFHNHAVTKSWTTMPYQVSRYEYGVPASFTFESNPTPHRTLTREQQLDYEAQCAVHGAG
;
A
#
# COMPACT_ATOMS: atom_id res chain seq x y z
N MET A 1 -32.14 -15.19 -5.98
CA MET A 1 -31.02 -15.76 -5.20
C MET A 1 -31.11 -15.21 -3.79
N THR A 2 -31.21 -16.04 -2.74
CA THR A 2 -31.28 -15.53 -1.36
C THR A 2 -29.88 -15.17 -0.85
N PHE A 3 -29.77 -14.23 0.11
CA PHE A 3 -28.49 -13.82 0.68
C PHE A 3 -27.65 -15.00 1.19
N ARG A 4 -28.30 -16.01 1.79
CA ARG A 4 -27.63 -17.24 2.25
C ARG A 4 -27.05 -18.06 1.10
N THR A 5 -27.79 -18.21 0.00
CA THR A 5 -27.29 -18.95 -1.19
C THR A 5 -26.12 -18.23 -1.87
N LEU A 6 -26.12 -16.90 -1.86
CA LEU A 6 -25.01 -16.10 -2.36
C LEU A 6 -23.78 -16.20 -1.47
N ALA A 7 -23.97 -16.03 -0.15
CA ALA A 7 -22.90 -16.15 0.83
C ALA A 7 -22.19 -17.51 0.78
N ALA A 8 -22.93 -18.59 0.51
CA ALA A 8 -22.37 -19.93 0.36
C ALA A 8 -21.59 -20.12 -0.96
N ASN A 9 -21.87 -19.33 -2.00
CA ASN A 9 -21.13 -19.36 -3.25
C ASN A 9 -19.96 -18.34 -3.19
N GLN A 10 -18.79 -18.85 -2.81
CA GLN A 10 -17.60 -18.02 -2.61
C GLN A 10 -17.20 -17.24 -3.86
N ARG A 11 -17.26 -17.86 -5.05
CA ARG A 11 -16.89 -17.20 -6.31
C ARG A 11 -17.85 -16.04 -6.63
N ALA A 12 -19.15 -16.29 -6.52
CA ALA A 12 -20.16 -15.25 -6.77
C ALA A 12 -20.04 -14.10 -5.76
N SER A 13 -19.80 -14.40 -4.48
CA SER A 13 -19.59 -13.38 -3.44
C SER A 13 -18.33 -12.53 -3.70
N MET A 14 -17.21 -13.16 -4.06
CA MET A 14 -15.98 -12.42 -4.38
C MET A 14 -16.16 -11.53 -5.62
N LEU A 15 -16.79 -12.03 -6.68
CA LEU A 15 -17.06 -11.23 -7.88
C LEU A 15 -17.99 -10.05 -7.59
N LEU A 16 -19.05 -10.28 -6.81
CA LEU A 16 -19.92 -9.20 -6.37
C LEU A 16 -19.13 -8.12 -5.62
N LEU A 17 -18.34 -8.51 -4.62
CA LEU A 17 -17.60 -7.57 -3.77
C LEU A 17 -16.46 -6.87 -4.50
N LEU A 18 -15.89 -7.51 -5.52
CA LEU A 18 -14.90 -6.90 -6.41
C LEU A 18 -15.50 -5.72 -7.19
N PHE A 19 -16.69 -5.91 -7.77
CA PHE A 19 -17.30 -4.90 -8.64
C PHE A 19 -18.22 -3.93 -7.92
N LEU A 20 -18.77 -4.29 -6.76
CA LEU A 20 -19.71 -3.48 -6.00
C LEU A 20 -19.21 -2.04 -5.74
N PRO A 21 -18.03 -1.81 -5.13
CA PRO A 21 -17.59 -0.44 -4.83
C PRO A 21 -17.35 0.39 -6.09
N ALA A 22 -16.81 -0.22 -7.16
CA ALA A 22 -16.59 0.45 -8.44
C ALA A 22 -17.91 0.80 -9.13
N ALA A 23 -18.89 -0.11 -9.14
CA ALA A 23 -20.21 0.13 -9.70
C ALA A 23 -20.90 1.30 -9.00
N LEU A 24 -20.96 1.26 -7.66
CA LEU A 24 -21.51 2.36 -6.86
C LEU A 24 -20.79 3.69 -7.16
N ARG A 25 -19.47 3.67 -7.28
CA ARG A 25 -18.70 4.88 -7.56
C ARG A 25 -18.92 5.42 -8.97
N ILE A 26 -19.13 4.56 -9.96
CA ILE A 26 -19.47 4.96 -11.34
C ILE A 26 -20.83 5.66 -11.37
N PHE A 27 -21.83 5.17 -10.63
CA PHE A 27 -23.13 5.84 -10.52
C PHE A 27 -23.03 7.27 -9.97
N LEU A 28 -22.03 7.54 -9.13
CA LEU A 28 -21.81 8.86 -8.53
C LEU A 28 -21.00 9.81 -9.43
N LEU A 29 -20.37 9.33 -10.51
CA LEU A 29 -19.49 10.17 -11.36
C LEU A 29 -20.13 11.46 -11.91
N PRO A 30 -21.43 11.50 -12.29
CA PRO A 30 -22.03 12.74 -12.79
C PRO A 30 -22.05 13.90 -11.78
N GLN A 31 -22.12 13.59 -10.48
CA GLN A 31 -22.16 14.59 -9.40
C GLN A 31 -20.83 14.69 -8.67
N HIS A 32 -20.06 13.61 -8.65
CA HIS A 32 -18.76 13.48 -7.99
C HIS A 32 -17.75 12.96 -9.00
N PRO A 33 -17.10 13.85 -9.80
CA PRO A 33 -16.17 13.45 -10.84
C PRO A 33 -14.95 12.68 -10.29
N VAL A 34 -14.15 12.12 -11.18
CA VAL A 34 -12.88 11.47 -10.82
C VAL A 34 -12.00 12.49 -10.08
N PRO A 35 -11.41 12.12 -8.92
CA PRO A 35 -10.58 13.04 -8.15
C PRO A 35 -9.31 13.42 -8.91
N THR A 36 -8.85 14.64 -8.68
CA THR A 36 -7.51 15.10 -9.05
C THR A 36 -6.60 15.08 -7.83
N PRO A 37 -5.29 14.83 -7.97
CA PRO A 37 -4.35 14.90 -6.85
C PRO A 37 -4.46 16.25 -6.13
N ALA A 38 -4.56 16.22 -4.80
CA ALA A 38 -4.82 17.43 -4.01
C ALA A 38 -3.72 17.78 -3.00
N VAL A 39 -2.90 16.80 -2.60
CA VAL A 39 -1.84 16.97 -1.60
C VAL A 39 -0.51 16.43 -2.12
N SER A 40 0.58 16.91 -1.53
CA SER A 40 1.96 16.58 -1.90
C SER A 40 2.21 15.07 -2.06
N ASP A 41 1.67 14.25 -1.14
CA ASP A 41 1.79 12.79 -1.20
C ASP A 41 1.19 12.22 -2.49
N GLU A 42 0.02 12.71 -2.89
CA GLU A 42 -0.70 12.22 -4.07
C GLU A 42 0.04 12.57 -5.34
N PHE A 43 0.59 13.79 -5.45
CA PHE A 43 1.44 14.17 -6.58
C PHE A 43 2.69 13.30 -6.66
N SER A 44 3.33 13.00 -5.52
CA SER A 44 4.48 12.10 -5.47
C SER A 44 4.14 10.67 -5.90
N TYR A 45 3.01 10.12 -5.47
CA TYR A 45 2.53 8.81 -5.93
C TYR A 45 2.17 8.79 -7.42
N VAL A 46 1.60 9.87 -7.95
CA VAL A 46 1.32 10.00 -9.38
C VAL A 46 2.61 10.10 -10.19
N LEU A 47 3.62 10.83 -9.71
CA LEU A 47 4.96 10.84 -10.31
C LEU A 47 5.58 9.44 -10.33
N LEU A 48 5.46 8.68 -9.23
CA LEU A 48 5.94 7.30 -9.18
C LEU A 48 5.25 6.42 -10.22
N ALA A 49 3.93 6.55 -10.35
CA ALA A 49 3.16 5.81 -11.35
C ALA A 49 3.57 6.18 -12.79
N ASP A 50 3.79 7.46 -13.07
CA ASP A 50 4.25 7.92 -14.38
C ASP A 50 5.66 7.41 -14.72
N THR A 51 6.56 7.42 -13.74
CA THR A 51 7.90 6.82 -13.86
C THR A 51 7.82 5.36 -14.27
N LEU A 52 6.93 4.59 -13.61
CA LEU A 52 6.71 3.18 -13.91
C LEU A 52 6.03 2.93 -15.26
N ARG A 53 5.13 3.82 -15.71
CA ARG A 53 4.53 3.76 -17.07
C ARG A 53 5.59 3.86 -18.16
N HIS A 54 6.64 4.62 -17.91
CA HIS A 54 7.79 4.72 -18.80
C HIS A 54 8.79 3.56 -18.65
N LEU A 55 8.44 2.52 -17.90
CA LEU A 55 9.29 1.35 -17.60
C LEU A 55 10.61 1.74 -16.90
N ARG A 56 10.57 2.79 -16.08
CA ARG A 56 11.69 3.28 -15.29
C ARG A 56 11.42 3.05 -13.81
N LEU A 57 12.50 2.89 -13.04
CA LEU A 57 12.43 2.89 -11.57
C LEU A 57 12.81 4.24 -10.95
N ALA A 58 13.45 5.12 -11.72
CA ALA A 58 13.85 6.46 -11.31
C ALA A 58 13.98 7.34 -12.57
N ASN A 59 13.79 8.66 -12.44
CA ASN A 59 14.05 9.60 -13.54
C ASN A 59 15.40 10.29 -13.36
N PRO A 60 16.07 10.72 -14.46
CA PRO A 60 17.26 11.54 -14.35
C PRO A 60 16.96 12.83 -13.58
N VAL A 61 17.97 13.37 -12.90
CA VAL A 61 17.91 14.68 -12.25
C VAL A 61 17.52 15.74 -13.29
N HIS A 62 16.60 16.63 -12.94
CA HIS A 62 16.20 17.70 -13.82
C HIS A 62 17.36 18.73 -13.97
N PRO A 63 17.72 19.18 -15.19
CA PRO A 63 18.84 20.13 -15.37
C PRO A 63 18.69 21.46 -14.62
N LEU A 64 17.44 21.83 -14.32
CA LEU A 64 17.05 23.03 -13.58
C LEU A 64 16.44 22.68 -12.21
N HIS A 65 16.79 21.55 -11.61
CA HIS A 65 16.18 21.06 -10.35
C HIS A 65 16.24 22.08 -9.21
N ASP A 66 17.26 22.95 -9.18
CA ASP A 66 17.39 24.06 -8.23
C ASP A 66 16.20 25.05 -8.26
N PHE A 67 15.49 25.13 -9.38
CA PHE A 67 14.34 26.02 -9.57
C PHE A 67 12.99 25.33 -9.34
N PHE A 68 12.97 23.99 -9.20
CA PHE A 68 11.74 23.24 -9.00
C PHE A 68 11.50 22.95 -7.53
N GLU A 69 10.53 23.67 -6.96
CA GLU A 69 10.01 23.38 -5.63
C GLU A 69 9.03 22.21 -5.70
N THR A 70 9.27 21.17 -4.91
CA THR A 70 8.38 20.02 -4.79
C THR A 70 8.53 19.37 -3.42
N PHE A 71 7.43 18.86 -2.90
CA PHE A 71 7.36 18.13 -1.63
C PHE A 71 7.34 16.62 -1.90
N PHE A 72 7.92 15.84 -0.99
CA PHE A 72 7.94 14.37 -1.07
C PHE A 72 8.48 13.81 -2.41
N VAL A 73 9.37 14.55 -3.07
CA VAL A 73 10.06 14.14 -4.29
C VAL A 73 11.53 14.51 -4.11
N LEU A 74 12.40 13.56 -4.41
CA LEU A 74 13.84 13.80 -4.45
C LEU A 74 14.17 14.53 -5.74
N GLN A 75 15.00 15.57 -5.65
CA GLN A 75 15.62 16.20 -6.81
C GLN A 75 16.95 15.53 -7.16
N GLU A 76 17.68 15.06 -6.15
CA GLU A 76 18.94 14.36 -6.28
C GLU A 76 18.94 13.10 -5.37
N PRO A 77 19.68 12.04 -5.73
CA PRO A 77 20.49 11.87 -6.94
C PRO A 77 19.65 11.47 -8.17
N SER A 78 18.32 11.49 -8.06
CA SER A 78 17.38 11.24 -9.15
C SER A 78 16.07 11.99 -8.89
N TYR A 79 15.34 12.32 -9.96
CA TYR A 79 14.02 12.94 -9.86
C TYR A 79 12.95 11.86 -9.60
N SER A 80 12.67 11.58 -8.33
CA SER A 80 11.90 10.39 -7.94
C SER A 80 11.02 10.62 -6.73
N SER A 81 9.90 9.88 -6.65
CA SER A 81 9.06 9.83 -5.44
C SER A 81 9.85 9.28 -4.25
N ILE A 82 9.55 9.78 -3.05
CA ILE A 82 10.12 9.24 -1.81
C ILE A 82 9.44 7.94 -1.36
N PHE A 83 8.31 7.57 -1.98
CA PHE A 83 7.46 6.49 -1.51
C PHE A 83 7.84 5.11 -2.08
N PRO A 84 7.49 4.03 -1.38
CA PRO A 84 7.58 2.66 -1.88
C PRO A 84 6.73 2.40 -3.14
N LEU A 85 7.17 1.43 -3.96
CA LEU A 85 6.60 1.09 -5.28
C LEU A 85 5.12 0.68 -5.28
N GLY A 86 4.63 0.07 -4.21
CA GLY A 86 3.39 -0.70 -4.22
C GLY A 86 2.17 0.11 -4.64
N GLN A 87 2.07 1.35 -4.16
CA GLN A 87 0.99 2.24 -4.59
C GLN A 87 1.20 2.74 -6.01
N GLY A 88 2.43 3.08 -6.40
CA GLY A 88 2.77 3.50 -7.76
C GLY A 88 2.40 2.45 -8.82
N ILE A 89 2.60 1.16 -8.53
CA ILE A 89 2.22 0.04 -9.42
C ILE A 89 0.72 0.04 -9.70
N VAL A 90 -0.11 0.22 -8.67
CA VAL A 90 -1.57 0.28 -8.82
C VAL A 90 -1.97 1.50 -9.65
N LEU A 91 -1.33 2.63 -9.38
CA LEU A 91 -1.61 3.90 -10.04
C LEU A 91 -1.12 3.99 -11.50
N ILE A 92 -0.44 2.97 -12.03
CA ILE A 92 -0.19 2.85 -13.48
C ILE A 92 -1.52 2.93 -14.24
N ALA A 93 -2.60 2.36 -13.71
CA ALA A 93 -3.95 2.48 -14.28
C ALA A 93 -4.70 3.76 -13.86
N GLY A 94 -4.02 4.71 -13.23
CA GLY A 94 -4.60 5.93 -12.68
C GLY A 94 -5.66 5.63 -11.62
N TRP A 95 -6.73 6.42 -11.60
CA TRP A 95 -7.82 6.24 -10.65
C TRP A 95 -8.56 4.90 -10.79
N PHE A 96 -8.57 4.30 -11.99
CA PHE A 96 -9.13 2.95 -12.16
C PHE A 96 -8.34 1.90 -11.36
N GLY A 97 -7.04 2.10 -11.18
CA GLY A 97 -6.21 1.28 -10.30
C GLY A 97 -6.66 1.37 -8.84
N VAL A 98 -6.96 2.58 -8.36
CA VAL A 98 -7.53 2.80 -7.02
C VAL A 98 -8.83 2.02 -6.86
N ALA A 99 -9.79 2.21 -7.78
CA ALA A 99 -11.07 1.52 -7.75
C ALA A 99 -10.92 -0.02 -7.76
N LEU A 100 -10.00 -0.53 -8.58
CA LEU A 100 -9.68 -1.96 -8.63
C LEU A 100 -9.09 -2.45 -7.30
N SER A 101 -8.13 -1.71 -6.70
CA SER A 101 -7.52 -2.09 -5.43
C SER A 101 -8.53 -2.12 -4.29
N ILE A 102 -9.50 -1.21 -4.26
CA ILE A 102 -10.59 -1.21 -3.27
C ILE A 102 -11.52 -2.42 -3.49
N GLY A 103 -11.88 -2.71 -4.74
CA GLY A 103 -12.66 -3.90 -5.08
C GLY A 103 -11.96 -5.19 -4.65
N LEU A 104 -10.67 -5.32 -4.97
CA LEU A 104 -9.83 -6.44 -4.56
C LEU A 104 -9.78 -6.54 -3.03
N PHE A 105 -9.61 -5.43 -2.32
CA PHE A 105 -9.64 -5.41 -0.86
C PHE A 105 -10.98 -5.94 -0.33
N CYS A 106 -12.13 -5.49 -0.85
CA CYS A 106 -13.44 -5.96 -0.40
C CYS A 106 -13.63 -7.46 -0.63
N ALA A 107 -13.21 -7.96 -1.80
CA ALA A 107 -13.27 -9.39 -2.13
C ALA A 107 -12.32 -10.23 -1.27
N LEU A 108 -11.10 -9.74 -1.02
CA LEU A 108 -10.10 -10.40 -0.17
C LEU A 108 -10.48 -10.36 1.31
N CYS A 109 -11.13 -9.29 1.76
CA CYS A 109 -11.68 -9.18 3.11
C CYS A 109 -12.72 -10.27 3.34
N TYR A 110 -13.67 -10.44 2.42
CA TYR A 110 -14.60 -11.58 2.46
C TYR A 110 -13.87 -12.93 2.46
N TRP A 111 -12.91 -13.11 1.53
CA TRP A 111 -12.16 -14.36 1.42
C TRP A 111 -11.37 -14.72 2.70
N MET A 112 -10.80 -13.72 3.36
CA MET A 112 -10.16 -13.86 4.67
C MET A 112 -11.20 -14.21 5.73
N LEU A 113 -12.29 -13.46 5.83
CA LEU A 113 -13.34 -13.67 6.83
C LEU A 113 -14.02 -15.03 6.72
N CYS A 114 -14.08 -15.64 5.53
CA CYS A 114 -14.59 -17.00 5.36
C CYS A 114 -13.81 -18.07 6.15
N VAL A 115 -12.59 -17.78 6.61
CA VAL A 115 -11.83 -18.67 7.50
C VAL A 115 -12.32 -18.56 8.94
N TRP A 116 -12.67 -17.35 9.34
CA TRP A 116 -12.91 -16.99 10.75
C TRP A 116 -14.39 -16.99 11.11
N LEU A 117 -15.26 -16.77 10.12
CA LEU A 117 -16.68 -16.53 10.31
C LEU A 117 -17.52 -17.42 9.38
N ARG A 118 -18.79 -17.60 9.75
CA ARG A 118 -19.77 -18.26 8.88
C ARG A 118 -19.95 -17.45 7.58
N PRO A 119 -20.27 -18.09 6.44
CA PRO A 119 -20.29 -17.41 5.14
C PRO A 119 -21.18 -16.16 5.08
N THR A 120 -22.30 -16.15 5.79
CA THR A 120 -23.22 -14.98 5.86
C THR A 120 -22.58 -13.78 6.53
N TRP A 121 -21.82 -13.99 7.61
CA TRP A 121 -21.11 -12.94 8.33
C TRP A 121 -19.88 -12.48 7.57
N ALA A 122 -19.18 -13.40 6.89
CA ALA A 122 -18.11 -13.04 5.99
C ALA A 122 -18.61 -12.12 4.87
N LEU A 123 -19.73 -12.47 4.22
CA LEU A 123 -20.31 -11.64 3.15
C LEU A 123 -20.76 -10.27 3.68
N ALA A 124 -21.39 -10.23 4.86
CA ALA A 124 -21.74 -8.97 5.52
C ALA A 124 -20.50 -8.11 5.79
N GLY A 125 -19.39 -8.70 6.25
CA GLY A 125 -18.13 -8.00 6.46
C GLY A 125 -17.52 -7.45 5.16
N GLY A 126 -17.57 -8.21 4.07
CA GLY A 126 -17.14 -7.73 2.76
C GLY A 126 -18.00 -6.58 2.23
N VAL A 127 -19.32 -6.65 2.41
CA VAL A 127 -20.24 -5.54 2.07
C VAL A 127 -19.94 -4.32 2.93
N LEU A 128 -19.72 -4.50 4.23
CA LEU A 128 -19.34 -3.42 5.13
C LEU A 128 -18.03 -2.76 4.69
N ALA A 129 -17.02 -3.54 4.28
CA ALA A 129 -15.79 -3.00 3.71
C ALA A 129 -16.06 -2.16 2.46
N ALA A 130 -16.93 -2.63 1.56
CA ALA A 130 -17.31 -1.87 0.36
C ALA A 130 -18.03 -0.56 0.67
N LEU A 131 -18.87 -0.53 1.72
CA LEU A 131 -19.56 0.68 2.15
C LEU A 131 -18.61 1.67 2.84
N GLN A 132 -17.72 1.18 3.71
CA GLN A 132 -16.81 2.00 4.52
C GLN A 132 -15.64 2.57 3.71
N PHE A 133 -15.10 1.79 2.76
CA PHE A 133 -13.89 2.13 2.01
C PHE A 133 -14.15 2.38 0.52
N GLY A 134 -15.37 2.15 0.04
CA GLY A 134 -15.76 2.38 -1.35
C GLY A 134 -16.18 3.83 -1.62
N PRO A 135 -17.37 4.06 -2.22
CA PRO A 135 -17.68 5.26 -3.01
C PRO A 135 -17.56 6.60 -2.28
N LEU A 136 -17.85 6.63 -0.97
CA LEU A 136 -17.85 7.86 -0.17
C LEU A 136 -16.60 8.01 0.72
N SER A 137 -15.67 7.05 0.65
CA SER A 137 -14.46 7.07 1.45
C SER A 137 -13.36 7.88 0.77
N GLN A 138 -12.48 8.49 1.56
CA GLN A 138 -11.25 9.09 1.04
C GLN A 138 -10.42 8.06 0.25
N TRP A 139 -10.44 6.78 0.65
CA TRP A 139 -9.64 5.73 0.01
C TRP A 139 -10.00 5.49 -1.47
N MET A 140 -11.26 5.70 -1.86
CA MET A 140 -11.71 5.60 -3.26
C MET A 140 -11.58 6.94 -4.00
N ASN A 141 -11.46 8.05 -3.26
CA ASN A 141 -11.51 9.40 -3.79
C ASN A 141 -10.18 10.16 -3.64
N SER A 142 -9.08 9.43 -3.43
CA SER A 142 -7.74 9.97 -3.34
C SER A 142 -6.73 9.01 -3.94
N PHE A 143 -5.48 9.46 -4.10
CA PHE A 143 -4.39 8.63 -4.65
C PHE A 143 -3.54 7.95 -3.56
N TRP A 144 -4.00 7.96 -2.31
CA TRP A 144 -3.33 7.26 -1.21
C TRP A 144 -3.52 5.75 -1.28
N GLY A 145 -2.52 5.00 -0.81
CA GLY A 145 -2.43 3.55 -1.02
C GLY A 145 -2.95 2.63 0.08
N GLY A 146 -3.91 3.07 0.89
CA GLY A 146 -4.43 2.26 2.00
C GLY A 146 -4.94 0.88 1.58
N ALA A 147 -5.63 0.80 0.44
CA ALA A 147 -6.25 -0.43 -0.07
C ALA A 147 -5.23 -1.55 -0.34
N VAL A 148 -4.04 -1.20 -0.80
CA VAL A 148 -3.00 -2.16 -1.18
C VAL A 148 -2.42 -2.84 0.06
N SER A 149 -2.15 -2.06 1.12
CA SER A 149 -1.76 -2.58 2.45
C SER A 149 -2.87 -3.44 3.06
N ALA A 150 -4.13 -3.01 2.93
CA ALA A 150 -5.27 -3.80 3.41
C ALA A 150 -5.43 -5.14 2.67
N CYS A 151 -5.19 -5.18 1.36
CA CYS A 151 -5.11 -6.42 0.58
C CYS A 151 -4.01 -7.35 1.10
N ALA A 152 -2.83 -6.81 1.41
CA ALA A 152 -1.71 -7.57 1.96
C ALA A 152 -2.09 -8.26 3.28
N GLY A 153 -2.71 -7.53 4.21
CA GLY A 153 -3.21 -8.10 5.46
C GLY A 153 -4.24 -9.22 5.23
N CYS A 154 -5.19 -9.02 4.32
CA CYS A 154 -6.21 -10.03 3.99
C CYS A 154 -5.57 -11.32 3.43
N LEU A 155 -4.56 -11.19 2.56
CA LEU A 155 -3.82 -12.34 2.02
C LEU A 155 -3.07 -13.11 3.12
N ILE A 156 -2.40 -12.41 4.02
CA ILE A 156 -1.62 -13.02 5.12
C ILE A 156 -2.55 -13.78 6.07
N PHE A 157 -3.54 -13.09 6.65
CA PHE A 157 -4.42 -13.67 7.67
C PHE A 157 -5.47 -14.63 7.10
N GLY A 158 -5.80 -14.53 5.82
CA GLY A 158 -6.66 -15.50 5.14
C GLY A 158 -5.90 -16.76 4.71
N SER A 159 -4.58 -16.71 4.54
CA SER A 159 -3.77 -17.87 4.15
C SER A 159 -3.34 -18.71 5.35
N LEU A 160 -2.97 -18.08 6.48
CA LEU A 160 -2.36 -18.75 7.63
C LEU A 160 -3.16 -19.97 8.12
N PRO A 161 -4.45 -19.87 8.49
CA PRO A 161 -5.16 -21.05 8.99
C PRO A 161 -5.39 -22.11 7.90
N ARG A 162 -5.54 -21.69 6.64
CA ARG A 162 -5.70 -22.64 5.51
C ARG A 162 -4.44 -23.45 5.22
N LEU A 163 -3.26 -22.91 5.52
CA LEU A 163 -1.98 -23.64 5.43
C LEU A 163 -1.85 -24.75 6.47
N ARG A 164 -2.51 -24.62 7.62
CA ARG A 164 -2.61 -25.68 8.62
C ARG A 164 -3.40 -26.88 8.10
N GLU A 165 -4.53 -26.62 7.46
CA GLU A 165 -5.49 -27.64 7.05
C GLU A 165 -5.16 -28.31 5.71
N GLN A 166 -4.80 -27.52 4.69
CA GLN A 166 -4.79 -27.99 3.30
C GLN A 166 -3.39 -28.06 2.68
N GLY A 167 -2.38 -27.45 3.31
CA GLY A 167 -0.99 -27.48 2.82
C GLY A 167 -0.80 -27.01 1.36
N SER A 168 -1.76 -26.26 0.81
CA SER A 168 -1.82 -25.94 -0.61
C SER A 168 -0.79 -24.87 -1.00
N ALA A 169 -0.09 -25.11 -2.13
CA ALA A 169 0.86 -24.16 -2.72
C ALA A 169 0.22 -22.78 -2.99
N LEU A 170 -1.07 -22.74 -3.31
CA LEU A 170 -1.80 -21.49 -3.54
C LEU A 170 -1.75 -20.58 -2.31
N TYR A 171 -2.01 -21.11 -1.11
CA TYR A 171 -2.03 -20.30 0.11
C TYR A 171 -0.61 -19.89 0.54
N VAL A 172 0.40 -20.69 0.21
CA VAL A 172 1.81 -20.32 0.44
C VAL A 172 2.18 -19.13 -0.44
N ILE A 173 1.76 -19.18 -1.71
CA ILE A 173 1.94 -18.08 -2.66
C ILE A 173 1.17 -16.84 -2.19
N CYS A 174 -0.10 -16.97 -1.83
CA CYS A 174 -0.90 -15.85 -1.31
C CYS A 174 -0.26 -15.22 -0.07
N PHE A 175 0.22 -16.02 0.88
CA PHE A 175 0.90 -15.52 2.09
C PHE A 175 2.15 -14.71 1.73
N GLY A 176 3.03 -15.24 0.88
CA GLY A 176 4.26 -14.54 0.50
C GLY A 176 4.02 -13.33 -0.41
N LEU A 177 3.00 -13.36 -1.27
CA LEU A 177 2.55 -12.18 -2.01
C LEU A 177 2.01 -11.10 -1.07
N GLY A 178 1.28 -11.48 -0.01
CA GLY A 178 0.83 -10.54 1.02
C GLY A 178 2.02 -9.86 1.71
N LEU A 179 3.04 -10.63 2.13
CA LEU A 179 4.26 -10.06 2.70
C LEU A 179 4.98 -9.13 1.73
N GLY A 180 5.06 -9.52 0.45
CA GLY A 180 5.70 -8.72 -0.60
C GLY A 180 4.95 -7.42 -0.87
N LEU A 181 3.62 -7.45 -0.95
CA LEU A 181 2.79 -6.26 -1.11
C LEU A 181 2.94 -5.31 0.08
N GLN A 182 2.98 -5.84 1.31
CA GLN A 182 3.22 -5.01 2.49
C GLN A 182 4.60 -4.38 2.47
N LEU A 183 5.65 -5.14 2.12
CA LEU A 183 7.01 -4.62 2.00
C LEU A 183 7.07 -3.47 1.00
N LEU A 184 6.43 -3.64 -0.17
CA LEU A 184 6.43 -2.66 -1.24
C LEU A 184 5.54 -1.45 -0.97
N THR A 185 4.70 -1.45 0.08
CA THR A 185 3.81 -0.34 0.41
C THR A 185 4.20 0.35 1.71
N ARG A 186 4.42 -0.43 2.78
CA ARG A 186 4.67 0.00 4.14
C ARG A 186 5.76 -0.88 4.79
N PRO A 187 7.03 -0.72 4.40
CA PRO A 187 8.12 -1.59 4.86
C PRO A 187 8.33 -1.56 6.38
N PHE A 188 8.11 -0.41 7.02
CA PHE A 188 8.19 -0.30 8.48
C PHE A 188 7.01 -1.01 9.18
N GLU A 189 5.80 -0.92 8.62
CA GLU A 189 4.61 -1.56 9.20
C GLU A 189 4.63 -3.09 9.02
N LEU A 190 5.43 -3.61 8.08
CA LEU A 190 5.62 -5.04 7.89
C LEU A 190 6.12 -5.74 9.18
N ILE A 191 6.91 -5.06 10.01
CA ILE A 191 7.41 -5.64 11.27
C ILE A 191 6.25 -5.98 12.20
N PHE A 192 5.29 -5.06 12.37
CA PHE A 192 4.11 -5.32 13.19
C PHE A 192 3.26 -6.44 12.60
N LEU A 193 3.12 -6.47 11.27
CA LEU A 193 2.38 -7.53 10.59
C LEU A 193 3.04 -8.90 10.76
N LEU A 194 4.37 -8.98 10.72
CA LEU A 194 5.14 -10.21 11.00
C LEU A 194 4.98 -10.66 12.45
N ILE A 195 4.99 -9.72 13.40
CA ILE A 195 4.72 -10.02 14.82
C ILE A 195 3.32 -10.59 14.98
N SER A 196 2.30 -9.96 14.39
CA SER A 196 0.92 -10.45 14.43
C SER A 196 0.76 -11.82 13.75
N ALA A 197 1.42 -12.04 12.61
CA ALA A 197 1.42 -13.33 11.92
C ALA A 197 2.10 -14.43 12.77
N ALA A 198 3.24 -14.13 13.39
CA ALA A 198 3.94 -15.06 14.27
C ALA A 198 3.12 -15.41 15.52
N ALA A 199 2.48 -14.42 16.13
CA ALA A 199 1.55 -14.63 17.25
C ALA A 199 0.39 -15.55 16.84
N LEU A 200 -0.18 -15.33 15.66
CA LEU A 200 -1.25 -16.19 15.15
C LEU A 200 -0.75 -17.62 14.88
N CYS A 201 0.44 -17.78 14.30
CA CYS A 201 1.05 -19.10 14.13
C CYS A 201 1.25 -19.82 15.48
N ALA A 202 1.63 -19.10 16.53
CA ALA A 202 1.79 -19.68 17.87
C ALA A 202 0.44 -20.11 18.47
N VAL A 203 -0.60 -19.26 18.36
CA VAL A 203 -1.96 -19.56 18.87
C VAL A 203 -2.59 -20.74 18.11
N GLU A 204 -2.52 -20.71 16.78
CA GLU A 204 -3.12 -21.74 15.91
C GLU A 204 -2.22 -22.97 15.72
N ARG A 205 -1.04 -22.99 16.36
CA ARG A 205 -0.04 -24.06 16.28
C ARG A 205 0.33 -24.43 14.83
N ILE A 206 0.51 -23.42 14.00
CA ILE A 206 0.93 -23.56 12.60
C ILE A 206 2.45 -23.82 12.60
N ASP A 207 2.87 -24.93 12.00
CA ASP A 207 4.30 -25.22 11.83
C ASP A 207 4.96 -24.17 10.91
N PRO A 208 5.91 -23.36 11.41
CA PRO A 208 6.55 -22.30 10.63
C PRO A 208 7.30 -22.83 9.41
N ARG A 209 7.69 -24.11 9.39
CA ARG A 209 8.34 -24.74 8.22
C ARG A 209 7.45 -24.73 6.99
N ARG A 210 6.12 -24.71 7.16
CA ARG A 210 5.15 -24.61 6.06
C ARG A 210 5.16 -23.24 5.37
N LEU A 211 5.72 -22.22 6.01
CA LEU A 211 5.83 -20.87 5.48
C LEU A 211 7.12 -20.66 4.68
N LEU A 212 8.12 -21.55 4.81
CA LEU A 212 9.39 -21.44 4.11
C LEU A 212 9.25 -21.25 2.58
N PRO A 213 8.35 -21.94 1.86
CA PRO A 213 8.23 -21.72 0.42
C PRO A 213 7.62 -20.36 0.06
N ALA A 214 7.00 -19.64 1.01
CA ALA A 214 6.53 -18.27 0.81
C ALA A 214 7.69 -17.26 0.70
N LEU A 215 8.90 -17.66 1.10
CA LEU A 215 10.11 -16.85 0.89
C LEU A 215 10.40 -16.62 -0.59
N ALA A 216 9.97 -17.50 -1.49
CA ALA A 216 10.18 -17.32 -2.92
C ALA A 216 9.38 -16.13 -3.51
N PRO A 217 8.04 -16.04 -3.36
CA PRO A 217 7.32 -14.84 -3.78
C PRO A 217 7.68 -13.59 -2.96
N PHE A 218 8.05 -13.75 -1.69
CA PHE A 218 8.51 -12.61 -0.87
C PHE A 218 9.86 -12.07 -1.35
N SER A 219 10.80 -12.93 -1.73
CA SER A 219 12.13 -12.50 -2.19
C SER A 219 12.06 -11.72 -3.50
N ALA A 220 11.10 -12.00 -4.38
CA ALA A 220 10.86 -11.19 -5.56
C ALA A 220 10.55 -9.72 -5.20
N ALA A 221 9.74 -9.49 -4.15
CA ALA A 221 9.45 -8.14 -3.65
C ALA A 221 10.68 -7.48 -3.01
N VAL A 222 11.48 -8.23 -2.26
CA VAL A 222 12.76 -7.74 -1.69
C VAL A 222 13.72 -7.31 -2.78
N VAL A 223 13.89 -8.14 -3.82
CA VAL A 223 14.75 -7.84 -4.97
C VAL A 223 14.24 -6.61 -5.72
N LEU A 224 12.93 -6.52 -5.97
CA LEU A 224 12.33 -5.36 -6.63
C LEU A 224 12.54 -4.08 -5.82
N MET A 225 12.35 -4.13 -4.49
CA MET A 225 12.63 -3.00 -3.60
C MET A 225 14.11 -2.60 -3.65
N ALA A 226 15.03 -3.56 -3.64
CA ALA A 226 16.47 -3.29 -3.69
C ALA A 226 16.87 -2.62 -5.02
N PHE A 227 16.34 -3.08 -6.15
CA PHE A 227 16.54 -2.43 -7.45
C PHE A 227 15.96 -1.02 -7.50
N HIS A 228 14.78 -0.80 -6.92
CA HIS A 228 14.18 0.52 -6.83
C HIS A 228 15.02 1.47 -5.97
N ASN A 229 15.43 1.03 -4.78
CA ASN A 229 16.34 1.78 -3.91
C ASN A 229 17.61 2.14 -4.67
N HIS A 230 18.25 1.17 -5.34
CA HIS A 230 19.49 1.44 -6.08
C HIS A 230 19.28 2.41 -7.25
N ALA A 231 18.18 2.30 -7.98
CA ALA A 231 17.87 3.22 -9.07
C ALA A 231 17.70 4.66 -8.56
N VAL A 232 16.98 4.84 -7.45
CA VAL A 232 16.60 6.14 -6.90
C VAL A 232 17.72 6.79 -6.08
N THR A 233 18.34 6.04 -5.17
CA THR A 233 19.28 6.56 -4.16
C THR A 233 20.74 6.20 -4.43
N LYS A 234 21.01 5.39 -5.46
CA LYS A 234 22.33 4.77 -5.75
C LYS A 234 22.81 3.79 -4.68
N SER A 235 21.97 3.47 -3.69
CA SER A 235 22.22 2.48 -2.64
C SER A 235 21.16 1.38 -2.66
N TRP A 236 21.57 0.12 -2.45
CA TRP A 236 20.66 -1.02 -2.46
C TRP A 236 19.74 -1.10 -1.23
N THR A 237 20.16 -0.48 -0.13
CA THR A 237 19.48 -0.58 1.18
C THR A 237 18.85 0.73 1.62
N THR A 238 19.34 1.87 1.12
CA THR A 238 18.84 3.19 1.50
C THR A 238 17.54 3.48 0.76
N MET A 239 16.45 3.61 1.51
CA MET A 239 15.14 3.93 0.95
C MET A 239 15.04 5.41 0.55
N PRO A 240 14.29 5.76 -0.50
CA PRO A 240 14.09 7.15 -0.92
C PRO A 240 13.56 8.05 0.21
N TYR A 241 12.65 7.50 1.02
CA TYR A 241 12.13 8.13 2.23
C TYR A 241 13.22 8.57 3.22
N GLN A 242 14.27 7.76 3.40
CA GLN A 242 15.37 8.08 4.31
C GLN A 242 16.25 9.21 3.76
N VAL A 243 16.49 9.23 2.44
CA VAL A 243 17.21 10.32 1.79
C VAL A 243 16.43 11.63 1.95
N SER A 244 15.11 11.61 1.73
CA SER A 244 14.27 12.79 1.93
C SER A 244 14.36 13.34 3.36
N ARG A 245 14.27 12.47 4.36
CA ARG A 245 14.41 12.88 5.76
C ARG A 245 15.78 13.47 6.05
N TYR A 246 16.84 12.90 5.49
CA TYR A 246 18.20 13.40 5.68
C TYR A 246 18.39 14.76 5.01
N GLU A 247 18.01 14.90 3.75
CA GLU A 247 18.22 16.13 2.97
C GLU A 247 17.29 17.26 3.40
N TYR A 248 15.98 16.98 3.52
CA TYR A 248 14.95 18.00 3.68
C TYR A 248 14.31 18.04 5.08
N GLY A 249 14.67 17.12 5.99
CA GLY A 249 14.05 17.07 7.32
C GLY A 249 12.60 16.60 7.30
N VAL A 250 12.10 16.07 6.17
CA VAL A 250 10.71 15.60 6.04
C VAL A 250 10.63 14.24 5.34
N PRO A 251 9.65 13.40 5.71
CA PRO A 251 8.64 13.65 6.74
C PRO A 251 9.08 13.30 8.18
N ALA A 252 8.44 13.95 9.17
CA ALA A 252 8.57 13.60 10.58
C ALA A 252 7.73 12.34 10.89
N SER A 253 8.38 11.17 10.90
CA SER A 253 7.71 9.86 10.76
C SER A 253 7.05 9.33 12.04
N PHE A 254 7.85 9.17 13.09
CA PHE A 254 7.49 8.39 14.25
C PHE A 254 7.42 9.32 15.45
N THR A 255 6.28 9.32 16.14
CA THR A 255 5.98 10.26 17.23
C THR A 255 6.97 10.23 18.39
N PHE A 256 7.80 9.19 18.50
CA PHE A 256 8.83 9.02 19.54
C PHE A 256 10.25 9.37 19.06
N GLU A 257 10.43 9.68 17.76
CA GLU A 257 11.70 10.15 17.22
C GLU A 257 11.75 11.68 17.26
N SER A 258 12.91 12.25 17.56
CA SER A 258 13.09 13.70 17.40
C SER A 258 12.94 14.11 15.93
N ASN A 259 12.50 15.36 15.72
CA ASN A 259 12.40 15.92 14.37
C ASN A 259 13.75 15.84 13.65
N PRO A 260 13.80 15.27 12.43
CA PRO A 260 15.05 15.16 11.69
C PRO A 260 15.49 16.54 11.19
N THR A 261 16.77 16.86 11.34
CA THR A 261 17.31 18.14 10.89
C THR A 261 17.65 18.09 9.40
N PRO A 262 17.24 19.08 8.59
CA PRO A 262 17.60 19.16 7.17
C PRO A 262 19.11 19.37 6.99
N HIS A 263 19.70 18.70 6.00
CA HIS A 263 21.11 18.83 5.63
C HIS A 263 21.32 19.63 4.34
N ARG A 264 20.23 20.01 3.66
CA ARG A 264 20.26 20.96 2.54
C ARG A 264 19.74 22.32 2.98
N THR A 265 20.16 23.37 2.26
CA THR A 265 19.51 24.67 2.33
C THR A 265 18.12 24.55 1.74
N LEU A 266 17.10 24.74 2.57
CA LEU A 266 15.70 24.66 2.14
C LEU A 266 15.29 25.95 1.43
N THR A 267 14.49 25.80 0.38
CA THR A 267 13.71 26.93 -0.17
C THR A 267 12.70 27.44 0.84
N ARG A 268 12.10 28.60 0.58
CA ARG A 268 11.12 29.18 1.53
C ARG A 268 9.95 28.24 1.77
N GLU A 269 9.43 27.62 0.73
CA GLU A 269 8.28 26.71 0.84
C GLU A 269 8.64 25.38 1.52
N GLN A 270 9.81 24.81 1.23
CA GLN A 270 10.32 23.63 1.93
C GLN A 270 10.54 23.90 3.42
N GLN A 271 11.05 25.08 3.77
CA GLN A 271 11.24 25.48 5.17
C GLN A 271 9.89 25.59 5.90
N LEU A 272 8.87 26.16 5.25
CA LEU A 272 7.52 26.27 5.82
C LEU A 272 6.88 24.90 6.04
N ASP A 273 7.00 23.97 5.09
CA ASP A 273 6.49 22.61 5.26
C ASP A 273 7.23 21.85 6.37
N TYR A 274 8.56 21.96 6.42
CA TYR A 274 9.35 21.39 7.51
C TYR A 274 8.90 21.92 8.88
N GLU A 275 8.78 23.24 9.02
CA GLU A 275 8.31 23.88 10.26
C GLU A 275 6.88 23.44 10.63
N ALA A 276 5.97 23.36 9.65
CA ALA A 276 4.61 22.89 9.86
C ALA A 276 4.57 21.43 10.33
N GLN A 277 5.35 20.55 9.69
CA GLN A 277 5.44 19.14 10.10
C GLN A 277 6.06 19.01 11.50
N CYS A 278 7.12 19.74 11.81
CA CYS A 278 7.71 19.73 13.16
C CYS A 278 6.74 20.26 14.22
N ALA A 279 5.96 21.30 13.91
CA ALA A 279 4.96 21.84 14.82
C ALA A 279 3.84 20.84 15.13
N VAL A 280 3.37 20.11 14.10
CA VAL A 280 2.37 19.04 14.27
C VAL A 280 2.95 17.83 14.99
N HIS A 281 4.19 17.46 14.68
CA HIS A 281 4.88 16.33 15.29
C HIS A 281 5.19 16.57 16.77
N GLY A 282 5.49 17.82 17.14
CA GLY A 282 5.94 18.18 18.48
C GLY A 282 7.41 17.83 18.71
N ALA A 283 7.83 17.82 19.98
CA ALA A 283 9.24 17.65 20.35
C ALA A 283 9.81 16.24 20.09
N GLY A 284 8.94 15.24 19.87
CA GLY A 284 9.29 13.82 19.90
C GLY A 284 9.34 13.29 21.33
#